data_AF-V4YF77-F1
#
_entry.id   AF-V4YF77-F1
#
_cell.length_a   1.000
_cell.length_b   1.000
_cell.length_c   1.000
_cell.angle_alpha   90.00
_cell.angle_beta   90.00
_cell.angle_gamma   90.00
#
_symmetry.space_group_name_H-M   'P 1'
#
loop_
_entity.id
_entity.type
_entity.pdbx_description
1 polymer ?
#
loop_
_entity_poly.entity_id
_entity_poly.type
_entity_poly.pdbx_seq_one_letter_code
_entity_poly.pdbx_strand_id
1 'polypeptide(L)'
;MERIRIVVSVGSALHSGVRLLADRPGDVLPVYLLGIGLTATVRVPLIIAVGGSLALLTSDGRLETLVSEFTRFAREADLGGESMAGSPPDIPPGLETALGDAITLPVVGLLVGGVVAALVISIVANGLSSAATLHGMHAALRGDDPVRAAITGVGRDWSSFVGLSVLTAGLVVLGALPALLGASLFGISPAAGGLATAVGVVLGGGVVIVSLLALTFAGASVVVDSVGIGGAIGESIRFPFDRPGAFVGYILVSLGVFGVLSAAGSLFSVLGVSQLSGLVGPLLLVPFLDIVQLALYAEQSAPRRGDDASTPTGASAAESDTVADVPRPGAPRRIVAAFSDGLVGLGGFVRGYPLAVLAATGLFAVAAGGGVVLTGGTGAEIPLPTEVSEVFGAVPVDVFVMLVVNNWLVSATAAYGGVAIGVPAATDMLLNGFIVGALYGVVDQTGFLALVAPHGVFELPAIFVAGGLGFHIAAGAGGLLTGRCSARLLADRLRRAYRVLLGLAVVLVVAALIEAFLTPRIAAAVLG
;
A
#
# COMPACT_ATOMS: atom_id res chain seq x y z
N MET A 1 -21.60 -42.10 -13.15
CA MET A 1 -22.19 -40.77 -13.36
C MET A 1 -21.06 -39.79 -13.57
N GLU A 2 -20.75 -39.52 -14.83
CA GLU A 2 -19.76 -38.54 -15.26
C GLU A 2 -20.34 -37.15 -14.97
N ARG A 3 -19.79 -36.44 -13.97
CA ARG A 3 -20.17 -35.03 -13.75
C ARG A 3 -19.71 -34.27 -14.98
N ILE A 4 -20.67 -33.81 -15.79
CA ILE A 4 -20.44 -32.81 -16.85
C ILE A 4 -19.71 -31.64 -16.18
N ARG A 5 -18.39 -31.51 -16.41
CA ARG A 5 -17.64 -30.34 -15.96
C ARG A 5 -18.14 -29.18 -16.79
N ILE A 6 -18.92 -28.30 -16.19
CA ILE A 6 -19.33 -27.05 -16.83
C ILE A 6 -18.06 -26.20 -16.90
N VAL A 7 -17.44 -26.14 -18.07
CA VAL A 7 -16.30 -25.26 -18.31
C VAL A 7 -16.75 -23.81 -18.09
N VAL A 8 -16.13 -23.11 -17.15
CA VAL A 8 -16.44 -21.71 -16.87
C VAL A 8 -15.97 -20.85 -18.02
N SER A 9 -16.90 -20.14 -18.65
CA SER A 9 -16.60 -19.16 -19.69
C SER A 9 -15.92 -17.91 -19.11
N VAL A 10 -15.21 -17.16 -19.96
CA VAL A 10 -14.65 -15.83 -19.61
C VAL A 10 -15.75 -14.89 -19.10
N GLY A 11 -16.95 -14.93 -19.71
CA GLY A 11 -18.09 -14.10 -19.29
C GLY A 11 -18.57 -14.40 -17.86
N SER A 12 -18.60 -15.68 -17.47
CA SER A 12 -18.94 -16.10 -16.10
C SER A 12 -17.86 -15.74 -15.08
N ALA A 13 -16.58 -15.81 -15.47
CA ALA A 13 -15.47 -15.38 -14.62
C ALA A 13 -15.52 -13.86 -14.37
N LEU A 14 -15.77 -13.06 -15.41
CA LEU A 14 -15.96 -11.61 -15.31
C LEU A 14 -17.12 -11.25 -14.38
N HIS A 15 -18.27 -11.92 -14.52
CA HIS A 15 -19.41 -11.73 -13.62
C HIS A 15 -19.07 -12.07 -12.18
N SER A 16 -18.27 -13.12 -11.94
CA SER A 16 -17.82 -13.50 -10.60
C SER A 16 -16.96 -12.40 -9.96
N GLY A 17 -16.04 -11.82 -10.73
CA GLY A 17 -15.22 -10.67 -10.30
C GLY A 17 -16.06 -9.46 -9.89
N VAL A 18 -16.96 -9.01 -10.78
CA VAL A 18 -17.85 -7.86 -10.48
C VAL A 18 -18.73 -8.15 -9.27
N ARG A 19 -19.29 -9.36 -9.20
CA ARG A 19 -20.24 -9.74 -8.16
C ARG A 19 -19.61 -9.75 -6.77
N LEU A 20 -18.46 -10.42 -6.60
CA LEU A 20 -17.82 -10.49 -5.28
C LEU A 20 -17.43 -9.10 -4.78
N LEU A 21 -16.90 -8.25 -5.65
CA LEU A 21 -16.57 -6.86 -5.29
C LEU A 21 -17.79 -5.99 -4.99
N ALA A 22 -18.87 -6.11 -5.75
CA ALA A 22 -20.05 -5.26 -5.59
C ALA A 22 -21.01 -5.73 -4.48
N ASP A 23 -21.09 -7.05 -4.25
CA ASP A 23 -22.04 -7.64 -3.30
C ASP A 23 -21.41 -8.03 -1.97
N ARG A 24 -20.10 -8.33 -1.94
CA ARG A 24 -19.37 -8.78 -0.76
C ARG A 24 -18.02 -8.03 -0.58
N PRO A 25 -17.98 -6.68 -0.63
CA PRO A 25 -16.72 -5.94 -0.47
C PRO A 25 -16.07 -6.19 0.90
N GLY A 26 -16.86 -6.42 1.94
CA GLY A 26 -16.37 -6.73 3.28
C GLY A 26 -15.72 -8.12 3.42
N ASP A 27 -15.85 -8.99 2.42
CA ASP A 27 -15.16 -10.28 2.37
C ASP A 27 -13.88 -10.21 1.53
N VAL A 28 -13.84 -9.30 0.55
CA VAL A 28 -12.72 -9.13 -0.39
C VAL A 28 -11.70 -8.11 0.12
N LEU A 29 -12.12 -6.87 0.38
CA LEU A 29 -11.22 -5.75 0.66
C LEU A 29 -10.32 -5.97 1.89
N PRO A 30 -10.77 -6.60 3.00
CA PRO A 30 -9.88 -6.88 4.13
C PRO A 30 -8.68 -7.77 3.77
N VAL A 31 -8.83 -8.66 2.77
CA VAL A 31 -7.76 -9.55 2.31
C VAL A 31 -6.70 -8.76 1.53
N TYR A 32 -7.12 -7.81 0.70
CA TYR A 32 -6.20 -6.94 -0.05
C TYR A 32 -5.52 -5.90 0.84
N LEU A 33 -6.26 -5.36 1.82
CA LEU A 33 -5.67 -4.51 2.86
C LEU A 33 -4.64 -5.28 3.70
N LEU A 34 -4.85 -6.58 3.94
CA LEU A 34 -3.85 -7.45 4.56
C LEU A 34 -2.58 -7.56 3.71
N GLY A 35 -2.73 -7.76 2.39
CA GLY A 35 -1.59 -7.73 1.46
C GLY A 35 -0.83 -6.40 1.48
N ILE A 36 -1.56 -5.28 1.39
CA ILE A 36 -1.00 -3.92 1.50
C ILE A 36 -0.26 -3.75 2.83
N GLY A 37 -0.85 -4.19 3.95
CA GLY A 37 -0.22 -4.16 5.26
C GLY A 37 1.08 -4.98 5.36
N LEU A 38 1.13 -6.17 4.74
CA LEU A 38 2.36 -6.97 4.67
C LEU A 38 3.46 -6.23 3.91
N THR A 39 3.13 -5.66 2.76
CA THR A 39 4.09 -4.90 1.93
C THR A 39 4.55 -3.58 2.59
N ALA A 40 3.78 -3.03 3.53
CA ALA A 40 4.21 -1.90 4.35
C ALA A 40 5.45 -2.21 5.20
N THR A 41 5.84 -3.48 5.38
CA THR A 41 7.10 -3.84 6.07
C THR A 41 8.35 -3.41 5.26
N VAL A 42 8.23 -3.25 3.94
CA VAL A 42 9.35 -2.91 3.04
C VAL A 42 9.97 -1.55 3.36
N ARG A 43 9.16 -0.56 3.80
CA ARG A 43 9.67 0.79 4.13
C ARG A 43 10.44 0.84 5.45
N VAL A 44 10.24 -0.12 6.35
CA VAL A 44 10.84 -0.13 7.70
C VAL A 44 12.37 -0.04 7.66
N PRO A 45 13.10 -0.95 6.97
CA PRO A 45 14.56 -0.85 6.89
C PRO A 45 15.05 0.44 6.23
N LEU A 46 14.30 1.01 5.29
CA LEU A 46 14.65 2.29 4.64
C LEU A 46 14.55 3.45 5.64
N ILE A 47 13.46 3.51 6.41
CA ILE A 47 13.26 4.53 7.44
C ILE A 47 14.33 4.40 8.53
N ILE A 48 14.64 3.17 8.96
CA ILE A 48 15.72 2.92 9.93
C ILE A 48 17.08 3.36 9.37
N ALA A 49 17.38 3.05 8.10
CA ALA A 49 18.62 3.44 7.47
C ALA A 49 18.75 4.96 7.38
N VAL A 50 17.72 5.66 6.90
CA VAL A 50 17.70 7.13 6.82
C VAL A 50 17.83 7.75 8.21
N GLY A 51 17.03 7.29 9.19
CA GLY A 51 17.09 7.78 10.56
C GLY A 51 18.46 7.54 11.22
N GLY A 52 19.06 6.36 11.00
CA GLY A 52 20.40 6.03 11.47
C GLY A 52 21.48 6.89 10.81
N SER A 53 21.38 7.15 9.50
CA SER A 53 22.28 8.05 8.78
C SER A 53 22.18 9.48 9.32
N LEU A 54 20.96 9.99 9.53
CA LEU A 54 20.76 11.31 10.13
C LEU A 54 21.33 11.39 11.54
N ALA A 55 21.12 10.37 12.37
CA ALA A 55 21.66 10.31 13.72
C ALA A 55 23.21 10.34 13.74
N LEU A 56 23.86 9.61 12.83
CA LEU A 56 25.32 9.64 12.69
C LEU A 56 25.84 11.00 12.21
N LEU A 57 25.17 11.62 11.24
CA LEU A 57 25.56 12.93 10.75
C LEU A 57 25.39 14.01 11.82
N THR A 58 24.34 13.91 12.64
CA THR A 58 24.08 14.81 13.78
C THR A 58 25.12 14.61 14.88
N SER A 59 25.48 13.35 15.22
CA SER A 59 26.47 13.09 16.28
C SER A 59 27.85 13.65 15.98
N ASP A 60 28.20 13.75 14.70
CA ASP A 60 29.51 14.22 14.23
C ASP A 60 29.52 15.72 13.90
N GLY A 61 28.42 16.45 14.06
CA GLY A 61 28.31 17.88 13.68
C GLY A 61 28.24 18.12 12.15
N ARG A 62 28.17 17.05 11.37
CA ARG A 62 28.21 17.08 9.90
C ARG A 62 26.88 17.53 9.30
N LEU A 63 25.78 17.15 9.94
CA LEU A 63 24.44 17.56 9.49
C LEU A 63 24.28 19.08 9.60
N GLU A 64 24.70 19.67 10.71
CA GLU A 64 24.66 21.11 10.97
C GLU A 64 25.51 21.87 9.95
N THR A 65 26.72 21.37 9.69
CA THR A 65 27.62 21.92 8.67
C THR A 65 26.95 21.88 7.28
N LEU A 66 26.41 20.73 6.88
CA LEU A 66 25.73 20.55 5.61
C LEU A 66 24.51 21.48 5.47
N VAL A 67 23.66 21.55 6.50
CA VAL A 67 22.47 22.42 6.51
C VAL A 67 22.87 23.89 6.44
N SER A 68 23.92 24.30 7.15
CA SER A 68 24.38 25.69 7.15
C SER A 68 24.91 26.14 5.79
N GLU A 69 25.71 25.30 5.11
CA GLU A 69 26.23 25.57 3.77
C GLU A 69 25.10 25.54 2.73
N PHE A 70 24.17 24.58 2.84
CA PHE A 70 23.01 24.53 1.98
C PHE A 70 22.11 25.76 2.14
N THR A 71 21.87 26.21 3.37
CA THR A 71 21.03 27.39 3.66
C THR A 71 21.71 28.68 3.23
N ARG A 72 23.05 28.75 3.26
CA ARG A 72 23.80 29.84 2.65
C ARG A 72 23.62 29.84 1.13
N PHE A 73 23.85 28.69 0.50
CA PHE A 73 23.67 28.53 -0.94
C PHE A 73 22.24 28.87 -1.38
N ALA A 74 21.21 28.38 -0.70
CA ALA A 74 19.81 28.64 -1.06
C ALA A 74 19.40 30.12 -0.92
N ARG A 75 20.07 30.91 -0.08
CA ARG A 75 19.85 32.36 0.04
C ARG A 75 20.61 33.16 -1.03
N GLU A 76 21.78 32.68 -1.41
CA GLU A 76 22.67 33.36 -2.36
C GLU A 76 22.35 32.99 -3.81
N ALA A 77 21.87 31.77 -4.05
CA ALA A 77 21.44 31.28 -5.34
C ALA A 77 20.00 31.75 -5.62
N ASP A 78 19.80 32.45 -6.74
CA ASP A 78 18.48 32.65 -7.30
C ASP A 78 17.99 31.31 -7.86
N LEU A 79 17.22 30.57 -7.06
CA LEU A 79 16.66 29.25 -7.42
C LEU A 79 15.31 29.36 -8.17
N GLY A 80 14.97 30.55 -8.69
CA GLY A 80 13.77 30.76 -9.49
C GLY A 80 13.72 29.90 -10.77
N GLY A 81 12.52 29.61 -11.26
CA GLY A 81 12.34 28.77 -12.45
C GLY A 81 13.02 29.29 -13.73
N GLU A 82 13.23 30.61 -13.85
CA GLU A 82 13.90 31.23 -15.01
C GLU A 82 15.43 31.12 -14.96
N SER A 83 16.06 31.19 -13.79
CA SER A 83 17.51 31.05 -13.62
C SER A 83 17.97 29.59 -13.83
N MET A 84 17.16 28.63 -13.36
CA MET A 84 17.39 27.19 -13.53
C MET A 84 17.23 26.69 -14.98
N ALA A 85 16.52 27.44 -15.84
CA ALA A 85 16.35 27.10 -17.26
C ALA A 85 17.56 27.49 -18.14
N GLY A 86 18.45 28.34 -17.63
CA GLY A 86 19.67 28.80 -18.30
C GLY A 86 20.88 27.90 -18.00
N SER A 87 21.65 28.28 -16.99
CA SER A 87 22.77 27.48 -16.47
C SER A 87 22.60 27.36 -14.96
N PRO A 88 22.57 26.14 -14.41
CA PRO A 88 22.38 25.96 -12.97
C PRO A 88 23.52 26.65 -12.21
N PRO A 89 23.22 27.29 -11.06
CA PRO A 89 24.23 27.96 -10.25
C PRO A 89 25.32 26.97 -9.82
N ASP A 90 26.58 27.42 -9.88
CA ASP A 90 27.73 26.61 -9.47
C ASP A 90 27.62 26.25 -7.98
N ILE A 91 27.93 25.00 -7.66
CA ILE A 91 27.92 24.52 -6.28
C ILE A 91 29.12 25.14 -5.55
N PRO A 92 28.91 25.88 -4.44
CA PRO A 92 30.01 26.47 -3.69
C PRO A 92 30.95 25.39 -3.13
N PRO A 93 32.28 25.65 -3.05
CA PRO A 93 33.24 24.69 -2.52
C PRO A 93 32.94 24.22 -1.09
N GLY A 94 32.33 25.10 -0.28
CA GLY A 94 31.89 24.76 1.08
C GLY A 94 30.80 23.69 1.09
N LEU A 95 29.81 23.82 0.20
CA LEU A 95 28.73 22.84 0.05
C LEU A 95 29.25 21.53 -0.56
N GLU A 96 30.16 21.60 -1.54
CA GLU A 96 30.81 20.41 -2.09
C GLU A 96 31.58 19.63 -1.02
N THR A 97 32.34 20.32 -0.17
CA THR A 97 33.09 19.71 0.94
C THR A 97 32.15 19.10 1.97
N ALA A 98 31.10 19.82 2.39
CA ALA A 98 30.13 19.32 3.34
C ALA A 98 29.37 18.09 2.81
N LEU A 99 29.05 18.05 1.51
CA LEU A 99 28.47 16.88 0.84
C LEU A 99 29.45 15.69 0.85
N GLY A 100 30.72 15.93 0.53
CA GLY A 100 31.77 14.91 0.59
C GLY A 100 31.92 14.32 1.99
N ASP A 101 31.92 15.18 3.02
CA ASP A 101 32.03 14.78 4.43
C ASP A 101 30.81 14.01 4.94
N ALA A 102 29.63 14.25 4.37
CA ALA A 102 28.43 13.50 4.69
C ALA A 102 28.45 12.06 4.14
N ILE A 103 29.18 11.81 3.05
CA ILE A 103 29.29 10.49 2.41
C ILE A 103 30.37 9.66 3.10
N THR A 104 30.06 9.20 4.31
CA THR A 104 30.95 8.32 5.06
C THR A 104 30.64 6.84 4.83
N LEU A 105 31.63 5.98 5.01
CA LEU A 105 31.44 4.52 4.88
C LEU A 105 30.31 3.98 5.76
N PRO A 106 30.13 4.42 7.03
CA PRO A 106 28.98 4.02 7.85
C PRO A 106 27.63 4.47 7.27
N VAL A 107 27.53 5.72 6.78
CA VAL A 107 26.30 6.25 6.17
C VAL A 107 25.95 5.47 4.90
N VAL A 108 26.92 5.26 4.01
CA VAL A 108 26.72 4.44 2.79
C VAL A 108 26.34 3.01 3.16
N GLY A 109 27.01 2.42 4.16
CA GLY A 109 26.72 1.07 4.65
C GLY A 109 25.29 0.93 5.18
N LEU A 110 24.79 1.91 5.93
CA LEU A 110 23.40 1.94 6.41
C LEU A 110 22.41 2.06 5.26
N LEU A 111 22.62 2.98 4.32
CA LEU A 111 21.71 3.21 3.20
C LEU A 111 21.66 1.99 2.26
N VAL A 112 22.82 1.47 1.85
CA VAL A 112 22.90 0.28 1.00
C VAL A 112 22.34 -0.94 1.73
N GLY A 113 22.69 -1.14 3.01
CA GLY A 113 22.15 -2.21 3.84
C GLY A 113 20.64 -2.13 3.99
N GLY A 114 20.09 -0.92 4.18
CA GLY A 114 18.66 -0.65 4.24
C GLY A 114 17.94 -0.99 2.94
N VAL A 115 18.51 -0.61 1.78
CA VAL A 115 17.98 -0.97 0.47
C VAL A 115 18.00 -2.49 0.25
N VAL A 116 19.11 -3.16 0.56
CA VAL A 116 19.22 -4.63 0.44
C VAL A 116 18.19 -5.33 1.34
N ALA A 117 18.05 -4.89 2.59
CA ALA A 117 17.05 -5.42 3.52
C ALA A 117 15.63 -5.18 3.00
N ALA A 118 15.34 -4.00 2.45
CA ALA A 118 14.05 -3.68 1.85
C ALA A 118 13.73 -4.61 0.66
N LEU A 119 14.72 -4.89 -0.21
CA LEU A 119 14.55 -5.82 -1.32
C LEU A 119 14.24 -7.25 -0.86
N VAL A 120 14.97 -7.76 0.14
CA VAL A 120 14.71 -9.10 0.70
C VAL A 120 13.33 -9.17 1.35
N ILE A 121 12.98 -8.17 2.17
CA ILE A 121 11.66 -8.09 2.81
C ILE A 121 10.56 -7.97 1.75
N SER A 122 10.78 -7.24 0.66
CA SER A 122 9.82 -7.10 -0.44
C SER A 122 9.51 -8.44 -1.09
N ILE A 123 10.52 -9.27 -1.37
CA ILE A 123 10.31 -10.61 -1.94
C ILE A 123 9.43 -11.47 -1.01
N VAL A 124 9.72 -11.46 0.29
CA VAL A 124 8.93 -12.23 1.27
C VAL A 124 7.53 -11.66 1.39
N ALA A 125 7.38 -10.35 1.58
CA ALA A 125 6.10 -9.68 1.76
C ALA A 125 5.18 -9.86 0.54
N ASN A 126 5.71 -9.80 -0.68
CA ASN A 126 4.96 -10.05 -1.91
C ASN A 126 4.48 -11.50 -2.00
N GLY A 127 5.31 -12.46 -1.60
CA GLY A 127 4.93 -13.87 -1.52
C GLY A 127 3.81 -14.10 -0.51
N LEU A 128 3.96 -13.59 0.71
CA LEU A 128 2.93 -13.71 1.76
C LEU A 128 1.64 -13.01 1.36
N SER A 129 1.72 -11.83 0.73
CA SER A 129 0.57 -11.09 0.21
C SER A 129 -0.15 -11.91 -0.86
N SER A 130 0.57 -12.46 -1.84
CA SER A 130 -0.02 -13.29 -2.89
C SER A 130 -0.68 -14.55 -2.35
N ALA A 131 -0.07 -15.19 -1.35
CA ALA A 131 -0.67 -16.32 -0.65
C ALA A 131 -2.00 -15.91 0.01
N ALA A 132 -2.01 -14.80 0.74
CA ALA A 132 -3.20 -14.30 1.41
C ALA A 132 -4.34 -14.00 0.43
N THR A 133 -4.05 -13.23 -0.64
CA THR A 133 -5.06 -12.82 -1.63
C THR A 133 -5.63 -14.01 -2.38
N LEU A 134 -4.80 -14.92 -2.89
CA LEU A 134 -5.27 -16.05 -3.69
C LEU A 134 -6.03 -17.09 -2.86
N HIS A 135 -5.58 -17.41 -1.64
CA HIS A 135 -6.36 -18.28 -0.75
C HIS A 135 -7.69 -17.65 -0.34
N GLY A 136 -7.70 -16.35 -0.05
CA GLY A 136 -8.93 -15.63 0.26
C GLY A 136 -9.90 -15.65 -0.91
N MET A 137 -9.45 -15.30 -2.11
CA MET A 137 -10.33 -15.21 -3.28
C MET A 137 -10.81 -16.59 -3.75
N HIS A 138 -9.98 -17.63 -3.61
CA HIS A 138 -10.41 -19.00 -3.89
C HIS A 138 -11.48 -19.46 -2.89
N ALA A 139 -11.36 -19.13 -1.61
CA ALA A 139 -12.41 -19.39 -0.62
C ALA A 139 -13.68 -18.59 -0.92
N ALA A 140 -13.57 -17.32 -1.34
CA ALA A 140 -14.71 -16.51 -1.74
C ALA A 140 -15.49 -17.12 -2.92
N LEU A 141 -14.78 -17.68 -3.91
CA LEU A 141 -15.38 -18.42 -5.03
C LEU A 141 -16.08 -19.70 -4.59
N ARG A 142 -15.65 -20.32 -3.48
CA ARG A 142 -16.31 -21.50 -2.89
C ARG A 142 -17.45 -21.16 -1.92
N GLY A 143 -17.65 -19.87 -1.61
CA GLY A 143 -18.60 -19.43 -0.59
C GLY A 143 -18.12 -19.60 0.86
N ASP A 144 -16.83 -19.93 1.04
CA ASP A 144 -16.19 -20.04 2.35
C ASP A 144 -15.75 -18.66 2.88
N ASP A 145 -15.28 -18.61 4.13
CA ASP A 145 -14.73 -17.41 4.77
C ASP A 145 -13.38 -16.97 4.14
N PRO A 146 -13.32 -15.85 3.39
CA PRO A 146 -12.12 -15.45 2.67
C PRO A 146 -11.02 -14.90 3.57
N VAL A 147 -11.39 -14.15 4.61
CA VAL A 147 -10.43 -13.51 5.53
C VAL A 147 -9.72 -14.55 6.38
N ARG A 148 -10.45 -15.57 6.83
CA ARG A 148 -9.86 -16.71 7.54
C ARG A 148 -8.99 -17.55 6.61
N ALA A 149 -9.46 -17.83 5.40
CA ALA A 149 -8.72 -18.61 4.42
C ALA A 149 -7.39 -17.93 4.05
N ALA A 150 -7.38 -16.60 3.91
CA ALA A 150 -6.16 -15.82 3.69
C ALA A 150 -5.11 -16.09 4.77
N ILE A 151 -5.50 -16.02 6.06
CA ILE A 151 -4.59 -16.24 7.19
C ILE A 151 -4.07 -17.69 7.22
N THR A 152 -4.97 -18.67 7.10
CA THR A 152 -4.58 -20.09 7.16
C THR A 152 -3.76 -20.51 5.95
N GLY A 153 -4.07 -19.93 4.78
CA GLY A 153 -3.38 -20.16 3.52
C GLY A 153 -1.94 -19.69 3.55
N VAL A 154 -1.69 -18.49 4.10
CA VAL A 154 -0.32 -18.02 4.37
C VAL A 154 0.43 -19.03 5.22
N GLY A 155 -0.14 -19.51 6.33
CA GLY A 155 0.52 -20.51 7.17
C GLY A 155 0.83 -21.84 6.46
N ARG A 156 -0.02 -22.25 5.51
CA ARG A 156 0.10 -23.53 4.79
C ARG A 156 1.13 -23.48 3.66
N ASP A 157 1.06 -22.45 2.82
CA ASP A 157 1.73 -22.43 1.51
C ASP A 157 2.75 -21.28 1.36
N TRP A 158 3.14 -20.60 2.45
CA TRP A 158 4.07 -19.46 2.39
C TRP A 158 5.36 -19.76 1.64
N SER A 159 5.93 -20.96 1.81
CA SER A 159 7.23 -21.32 1.20
C SER A 159 7.12 -21.41 -0.33
N SER A 160 6.02 -21.97 -0.85
CA SER A 160 5.73 -22.00 -2.28
C SER A 160 5.61 -20.59 -2.85
N PHE A 161 4.88 -19.70 -2.17
CA PHE A 161 4.68 -18.33 -2.63
C PHE A 161 5.92 -17.44 -2.54
N VAL A 162 6.70 -17.57 -1.46
CA VAL A 162 7.99 -16.89 -1.33
C VAL A 162 8.95 -17.42 -2.39
N GLY A 163 8.98 -18.73 -2.64
CA GLY A 163 9.79 -19.32 -3.71
C GLY A 163 9.41 -18.81 -5.11
N LEU A 164 8.10 -18.69 -5.41
CA LEU A 164 7.63 -18.08 -6.66
C LEU A 164 8.03 -16.60 -6.76
N SER A 165 8.01 -15.88 -5.64
CA SER A 165 8.44 -14.47 -5.58
C SER A 165 9.96 -14.32 -5.81
N VAL A 166 10.77 -15.20 -5.23
CA VAL A 166 12.21 -15.29 -5.48
C VAL A 166 12.49 -15.59 -6.94
N LEU A 167 11.79 -16.58 -7.52
CA LEU A 167 11.92 -16.93 -8.93
C LEU A 167 11.59 -15.72 -9.83
N THR A 168 10.46 -15.07 -9.56
CA THR A 168 10.00 -13.90 -10.31
C THR A 168 11.02 -12.75 -10.22
N ALA A 169 11.51 -12.44 -9.02
CA ALA A 169 12.53 -11.41 -8.82
C ALA A 169 13.84 -11.77 -9.55
N GLY A 170 14.27 -13.03 -9.48
CA GLY A 170 15.45 -13.53 -10.19
C GLY A 170 15.34 -13.40 -11.71
N LEU A 171 14.15 -13.69 -12.27
CA LEU A 171 13.89 -13.54 -13.70
C LEU A 171 13.92 -12.07 -14.15
N VAL A 172 13.37 -11.16 -13.34
CA VAL A 172 13.44 -9.71 -13.59
C VAL A 172 14.89 -9.22 -13.56
N VAL A 173 15.67 -9.63 -12.55
CA VAL A 173 17.10 -9.30 -12.45
C VAL A 173 17.88 -9.84 -13.64
N LEU A 174 17.68 -11.11 -13.99
CA LEU A 174 18.32 -11.74 -15.14
C LEU A 174 17.99 -11.01 -16.45
N GLY A 175 16.72 -10.62 -16.63
CA GLY A 175 16.27 -9.84 -17.78
C GLY A 175 16.80 -8.41 -17.83
N ALA A 176 17.16 -7.81 -16.69
CA ALA A 176 17.77 -6.49 -16.64
C ALA A 176 19.27 -6.50 -17.02
N LEU A 177 19.97 -7.64 -16.85
CA LEU A 177 21.41 -7.73 -17.09
C LEU A 177 21.85 -7.27 -18.49
N PRO A 178 21.20 -7.67 -19.60
CA PRO A 178 21.61 -7.20 -20.93
C PRO A 178 21.53 -5.68 -21.08
N ALA A 179 20.52 -5.02 -20.50
CA ALA A 179 20.38 -3.57 -20.54
C ALA A 179 21.46 -2.87 -19.70
N LEU A 180 21.78 -3.41 -18.52
CA LEU A 180 22.86 -2.92 -17.65
C LEU A 180 24.25 -3.09 -18.30
N LEU A 181 24.48 -4.23 -18.95
CA LEU A 181 25.70 -4.47 -19.74
C LEU A 181 25.80 -3.53 -20.94
N GLY A 182 24.69 -3.21 -21.59
CA GLY A 182 24.67 -2.18 -22.62
C GLY A 182 25.00 -0.80 -22.04
N ALA A 183 24.46 -0.47 -20.87
CA ALA A 183 24.64 0.83 -20.24
C ALA A 183 26.09 1.07 -19.79
N SER A 184 26.82 0.02 -19.41
CA SER A 184 28.24 0.16 -19.06
C SER A 184 29.11 0.59 -20.25
N LEU A 185 28.64 0.39 -21.49
CA LEU A 185 29.36 0.79 -22.71
C LEU A 185 29.29 2.30 -23.00
N PHE A 186 28.46 3.08 -22.28
CA PHE A 186 28.46 4.55 -22.41
C PHE A 186 29.81 5.18 -22.03
N GLY A 187 30.57 4.54 -21.13
CA GLY A 187 31.93 4.97 -20.80
C GLY A 187 32.95 4.77 -21.94
N ILE A 188 32.60 4.00 -22.97
CA ILE A 188 33.46 3.73 -24.14
C ILE A 188 32.98 4.54 -25.34
N SER A 189 31.68 4.47 -25.65
CA SER A 189 31.09 5.17 -26.80
C SER A 189 29.59 5.40 -26.56
N PRO A 190 29.10 6.65 -26.69
CA PRO A 190 27.67 6.94 -26.60
C PRO A 190 26.81 6.14 -27.58
N ALA A 191 27.30 5.92 -28.81
CA ALA A 191 26.58 5.14 -29.82
C ALA A 191 26.51 3.65 -29.48
N ALA A 192 27.63 3.07 -29.00
CA ALA A 192 27.67 1.68 -28.57
C ALA A 192 26.80 1.44 -27.33
N GLY A 193 26.87 2.34 -26.34
CA GLY A 193 26.03 2.32 -25.14
C GLY A 193 24.55 2.39 -25.49
N GLY A 194 24.15 3.38 -26.29
CA GLY A 194 22.75 3.54 -26.70
C GLY A 194 22.19 2.32 -27.43
N LEU A 195 22.91 1.80 -28.43
CA LEU A 195 22.46 0.63 -29.19
C LEU A 195 22.41 -0.63 -28.34
N ALA A 196 23.45 -0.91 -27.56
CA ALA A 196 23.53 -2.11 -26.74
C ALA A 196 22.49 -2.10 -25.61
N THR A 197 22.24 -0.95 -24.97
CA THR A 197 21.16 -0.82 -23.98
C THR A 197 19.80 -1.05 -24.62
N ALA A 198 19.52 -0.46 -25.79
CA ALA A 198 18.25 -0.65 -26.48
C ALA A 198 17.99 -2.13 -26.84
N VAL A 199 19.00 -2.80 -27.41
CA VAL A 199 18.94 -4.24 -27.71
C VAL A 199 18.75 -5.06 -26.43
N GLY A 200 19.50 -4.72 -25.38
CA GLY A 200 19.42 -5.38 -24.08
C GLY A 200 18.04 -5.25 -23.43
N VAL A 201 17.42 -4.07 -23.51
CA VAL A 201 16.05 -3.83 -23.03
C VAL A 201 15.04 -4.68 -23.79
N VAL A 202 15.13 -4.76 -25.12
CA VAL A 202 14.18 -5.54 -25.93
C VAL A 202 14.31 -7.03 -25.66
N LEU A 203 15.54 -7.57 -25.70
CA LEU A 203 15.77 -9.00 -25.48
C LEU A 203 15.46 -9.41 -24.04
N GLY A 204 16.00 -8.66 -23.07
CA GLY A 204 15.79 -8.90 -21.65
C GLY A 204 14.33 -8.74 -21.24
N GLY A 205 13.69 -7.66 -21.69
CA GLY A 205 12.26 -7.42 -21.48
C GLY A 205 11.39 -8.52 -22.10
N GLY A 206 11.72 -8.99 -23.31
CA GLY A 206 11.02 -10.11 -23.95
C GLY A 206 11.08 -11.39 -23.13
N VAL A 207 12.27 -11.76 -22.60
CA VAL A 207 12.43 -12.94 -21.73
C VAL A 207 11.62 -12.78 -20.44
N VAL A 208 11.62 -11.61 -19.82
CA VAL A 208 10.83 -11.33 -18.61
C VAL A 208 9.35 -11.49 -18.90
N ILE A 209 8.84 -10.86 -19.98
CA ILE A 209 7.42 -10.94 -20.35
C ILE A 209 7.00 -12.39 -20.58
N VAL A 210 7.75 -13.15 -21.39
CA VAL A 210 7.43 -14.56 -21.67
C VAL A 210 7.44 -15.39 -20.38
N SER A 211 8.41 -15.13 -19.51
CA SER A 211 8.54 -15.82 -18.23
C SER A 211 7.38 -15.50 -17.27
N LEU A 212 6.97 -14.24 -17.15
CA LEU A 212 5.83 -13.82 -16.33
C LEU A 212 4.51 -14.38 -16.87
N LEU A 213 4.35 -14.42 -18.20
CA LEU A 213 3.20 -15.07 -18.85
C LEU A 213 3.17 -16.58 -18.54
N ALA A 214 4.32 -17.25 -18.62
CA ALA A 214 4.44 -18.66 -18.29
C ALA A 214 4.14 -18.97 -16.81
N LEU A 215 4.42 -18.03 -15.90
CA LEU A 215 4.18 -18.15 -14.46
C LEU A 215 2.84 -17.56 -14.00
N THR A 216 2.02 -17.03 -14.92
CA THR A 216 0.78 -16.31 -14.58
C THR A 216 -0.14 -17.13 -13.68
N PHE A 217 -0.30 -18.43 -13.95
CA PHE A 217 -1.20 -19.31 -13.20
C PHE A 217 -0.50 -20.11 -12.08
N ALA A 218 0.78 -19.85 -11.81
CA ALA A 218 1.54 -20.60 -10.80
C ALA A 218 0.99 -20.37 -9.38
N GLY A 219 0.55 -19.16 -9.04
CA GLY A 219 -0.10 -18.90 -7.74
C GLY A 219 -1.45 -19.61 -7.62
N ALA A 220 -2.25 -19.60 -8.69
CA ALA A 220 -3.56 -20.24 -8.73
C ALA A 220 -3.45 -21.77 -8.55
N SER A 221 -2.46 -22.41 -9.19
CA SER A 221 -2.22 -23.84 -9.09
C SER A 221 -1.81 -24.29 -7.68
N VAL A 222 -0.98 -23.51 -6.97
CA VAL A 222 -0.65 -23.79 -5.55
C VAL A 222 -1.93 -23.89 -4.71
N VAL A 223 -2.86 -22.94 -4.90
CA VAL A 223 -4.07 -22.86 -4.08
C VAL A 223 -5.10 -23.92 -4.46
N VAL A 224 -5.33 -24.11 -5.76
CA VAL A 224 -6.39 -24.97 -6.28
C VAL A 224 -5.98 -26.44 -6.28
N ASP A 225 -4.76 -26.75 -6.71
CA ASP A 225 -4.26 -28.12 -6.83
C ASP A 225 -3.45 -28.57 -5.61
N SER A 226 -3.19 -27.67 -4.66
CA SER A 226 -2.39 -27.95 -3.46
C SER A 226 -0.99 -28.51 -3.78
N VAL A 227 -0.35 -27.94 -4.80
CA VAL A 227 0.99 -28.31 -5.26
C VAL A 227 2.07 -27.38 -4.69
N GLY A 228 3.29 -27.90 -4.52
CA GLY A 228 4.46 -27.09 -4.20
C GLY A 228 4.97 -26.32 -5.43
N ILE A 229 6.03 -25.50 -5.24
CA ILE A 229 6.59 -24.64 -6.30
C ILE A 229 6.88 -25.35 -7.63
N GLY A 230 7.46 -26.55 -7.61
CA GLY A 230 7.80 -27.29 -8.84
C GLY A 230 6.56 -27.73 -9.62
N GLY A 231 5.54 -28.22 -8.92
CA GLY A 231 4.24 -28.55 -9.52
C GLY A 231 3.55 -27.30 -10.04
N ALA A 232 3.62 -26.21 -9.29
CA ALA A 232 2.99 -24.95 -9.67
C ALA A 232 3.55 -24.38 -10.98
N ILE A 233 4.87 -24.41 -11.16
CA ILE A 233 5.55 -24.01 -12.39
C ILE A 233 5.12 -24.92 -13.55
N GLY A 234 5.12 -26.24 -13.32
CA GLY A 234 4.73 -27.23 -14.33
C GLY A 234 3.30 -27.03 -14.83
N GLU A 235 2.34 -26.90 -13.91
CA GLU A 235 0.93 -26.68 -14.25
C GLU A 235 0.71 -25.32 -14.92
N SER A 236 1.40 -24.26 -14.47
CA SER A 236 1.30 -22.94 -15.08
C SER A 236 1.83 -22.91 -16.52
N ILE A 237 2.94 -23.60 -16.80
CA ILE A 237 3.53 -23.69 -18.15
C ILE A 237 2.63 -24.51 -19.09
N ARG A 238 1.96 -25.55 -18.60
CA ARG A 238 1.05 -26.38 -19.40
C ARG A 238 -0.29 -25.72 -19.67
N PHE A 239 -0.78 -24.89 -18.74
CA PHE A 239 -2.11 -24.28 -18.82
C PHE A 239 -2.45 -23.58 -20.15
N PRO A 240 -1.57 -22.77 -20.79
CA PRO A 240 -1.86 -22.17 -22.10
C PRO A 240 -2.08 -23.19 -23.22
N PHE A 241 -1.47 -24.37 -23.12
CA PHE A 241 -1.60 -25.44 -24.11
C PHE A 241 -2.82 -26.32 -23.84
N ASP A 242 -3.10 -26.60 -22.58
CA ASP A 242 -4.25 -27.41 -22.17
C ASP A 242 -5.57 -26.62 -22.29
N ARG A 243 -5.53 -25.31 -22.02
CA ARG A 243 -6.69 -24.41 -21.99
C ARG A 243 -6.40 -23.07 -22.68
N PRO A 244 -6.12 -23.05 -23.99
CA PRO A 244 -5.73 -21.84 -24.71
C PRO A 244 -6.80 -20.74 -24.65
N GLY A 245 -8.08 -21.10 -24.69
CA GLY A 245 -9.18 -20.13 -24.62
C GLY A 245 -9.27 -19.40 -23.27
N ALA A 246 -9.03 -20.11 -22.16
CA ALA A 246 -9.02 -19.50 -20.83
C ALA A 246 -7.79 -18.61 -20.65
N PHE A 247 -6.62 -19.06 -21.11
CA PHE A 247 -5.39 -18.27 -21.08
C PHE A 247 -5.52 -16.98 -21.90
N VAL A 248 -5.89 -17.07 -23.18
CA VAL A 248 -6.10 -15.89 -24.05
C VAL A 248 -7.19 -14.99 -23.48
N GLY A 249 -8.28 -15.56 -22.97
CA GLY A 249 -9.34 -14.83 -22.29
C GLY A 249 -8.82 -14.01 -21.12
N TYR A 250 -8.00 -14.59 -20.25
CA TYR A 250 -7.39 -13.88 -19.12
C TYR A 250 -6.46 -12.74 -19.58
N ILE A 251 -5.63 -12.96 -20.61
CA ILE A 251 -4.75 -11.93 -21.15
C ILE A 251 -5.55 -10.75 -21.73
N LEU A 252 -6.61 -11.04 -22.50
CA LEU A 252 -7.48 -9.98 -23.04
C LEU A 252 -8.18 -9.18 -21.93
N VAL A 253 -8.65 -9.86 -20.89
CA VAL A 253 -9.23 -9.18 -19.71
C VAL A 253 -8.19 -8.32 -19.00
N SER A 254 -6.97 -8.83 -18.80
CA SER A 254 -5.88 -8.12 -18.14
C SER A 254 -5.48 -6.86 -18.92
N LEU A 255 -5.34 -6.96 -20.24
CA LEU A 255 -5.09 -5.82 -21.13
C LEU A 255 -6.25 -4.82 -21.11
N GLY A 256 -7.50 -5.29 -21.09
CA GLY A 256 -8.68 -4.45 -20.97
C GLY A 256 -8.72 -3.67 -19.65
N VAL A 257 -8.43 -4.34 -18.52
CA VAL A 257 -8.35 -3.72 -17.20
C VAL A 257 -7.22 -2.69 -17.14
N PHE A 258 -6.05 -2.98 -17.73
CA PHE A 258 -4.96 -2.01 -17.84
C PHE A 258 -5.36 -0.79 -18.68
N GLY A 259 -6.06 -1.00 -19.80
CA GLY A 259 -6.61 0.07 -20.63
C GLY A 259 -7.62 0.94 -19.87
N VAL A 260 -8.52 0.33 -19.09
CA VAL A 260 -9.46 1.03 -18.21
C VAL A 260 -8.74 1.83 -17.13
N LEU A 261 -7.70 1.26 -16.49
CA LEU A 261 -6.90 1.97 -15.49
C LEU A 261 -6.18 3.18 -16.10
N SER A 262 -5.61 3.01 -17.29
CA SER A 262 -4.91 4.08 -18.01
C SER A 262 -5.87 5.21 -18.39
N ALA A 263 -7.05 4.87 -18.92
CA ALA A 263 -8.09 5.83 -19.26
C ALA A 263 -8.64 6.54 -18.01
N ALA A 264 -8.88 5.81 -16.92
CA ALA A 264 -9.31 6.37 -15.65
C ALA A 264 -8.23 7.29 -15.05
N GLY A 265 -6.95 6.91 -15.10
CA GLY A 265 -5.84 7.75 -14.64
C GLY A 265 -5.73 9.05 -15.44
N SER A 266 -5.90 8.99 -16.75
CA SER A 266 -5.97 10.19 -17.60
C SER A 266 -7.16 11.07 -17.23
N LEU A 267 -8.35 10.49 -17.05
CA LEU A 267 -9.54 11.23 -16.62
C LEU A 267 -9.35 11.85 -15.23
N PHE A 268 -8.79 11.12 -14.28
CA PHE A 268 -8.48 11.60 -12.94
C PHE A 268 -7.48 12.74 -12.98
N SER A 269 -6.46 12.68 -13.83
CA SER A 269 -5.53 13.79 -14.04
C SER A 269 -6.26 15.05 -14.53
N VAL A 270 -7.15 14.92 -15.52
CA VAL A 270 -7.95 16.04 -16.04
C VAL A 270 -8.90 16.62 -14.97
N LEU A 271 -9.45 15.77 -14.11
CA LEU A 271 -10.35 16.17 -13.03
C LEU A 271 -9.61 16.68 -11.78
N GLY A 272 -8.28 16.71 -11.78
CA GLY A 272 -7.48 17.08 -10.61
C GLY A 272 -7.67 16.10 -9.45
N VAL A 273 -7.73 14.80 -9.70
CA VAL A 273 -7.92 13.74 -8.68
C VAL A 273 -7.05 12.52 -8.96
N SER A 274 -5.87 12.71 -9.56
CA SER A 274 -5.00 11.65 -10.07
C SER A 274 -4.64 10.58 -9.03
N GLN A 275 -4.64 10.95 -7.75
CA GLN A 275 -4.35 10.11 -6.60
C GLN A 275 -5.38 8.99 -6.39
N LEU A 276 -6.61 9.14 -6.91
CA LEU A 276 -7.61 8.06 -6.88
C LEU A 276 -7.12 6.81 -7.63
N SER A 277 -6.23 6.95 -8.62
CA SER A 277 -5.62 5.81 -9.30
C SER A 277 -4.87 4.88 -8.33
N GLY A 278 -4.26 5.45 -7.28
CA GLY A 278 -3.55 4.72 -6.23
C GLY A 278 -4.45 3.85 -5.34
N LEU A 279 -5.77 4.13 -5.30
CA LEU A 279 -6.75 3.29 -4.62
C LEU A 279 -7.41 2.29 -5.56
N VAL A 280 -7.81 2.75 -6.76
CA VAL A 280 -8.58 1.94 -7.72
C VAL A 280 -7.81 0.70 -8.15
N GLY A 281 -6.52 0.82 -8.43
CA GLY A 281 -5.70 -0.32 -8.84
C GLY A 281 -5.68 -1.43 -7.77
N PRO A 282 -5.08 -1.20 -6.60
CA PRO A 282 -4.91 -2.24 -5.57
C PRO A 282 -6.21 -2.72 -4.92
N LEU A 283 -7.24 -1.89 -4.80
CA LEU A 283 -8.47 -2.23 -4.06
C LEU A 283 -9.64 -2.66 -4.94
N LEU A 284 -9.59 -2.44 -6.26
CA LEU A 284 -10.67 -2.84 -7.17
C LEU A 284 -10.14 -3.71 -8.31
N LEU A 285 -9.11 -3.27 -9.02
CA LEU A 285 -8.68 -3.93 -10.25
C LEU A 285 -7.85 -5.19 -9.99
N VAL A 286 -6.90 -5.14 -9.05
CA VAL A 286 -6.12 -6.33 -8.67
C VAL A 286 -7.03 -7.44 -8.12
N PRO A 287 -7.95 -7.16 -7.16
CA PRO A 287 -8.93 -8.16 -6.73
C PRO A 287 -9.77 -8.74 -7.86
N PHE A 288 -10.21 -7.87 -8.78
CA PHE A 288 -10.99 -8.30 -9.93
C PHE A 288 -10.21 -9.29 -10.79
N LEU A 289 -8.95 -8.99 -11.11
CA LEU A 289 -8.09 -9.85 -11.90
C LEU A 289 -7.80 -11.19 -11.21
N ASP A 290 -7.49 -11.19 -9.91
CA ASP A 290 -7.25 -12.41 -9.14
C ASP A 290 -8.49 -13.32 -9.12
N ILE A 291 -9.68 -12.74 -8.93
CA ILE A 291 -10.95 -13.49 -8.95
C ILE A 291 -11.20 -14.09 -10.33
N VAL A 292 -11.00 -13.32 -11.41
CA VAL A 292 -11.16 -13.82 -12.78
C VAL A 292 -10.14 -14.93 -13.07
N GLN A 293 -8.89 -14.75 -12.67
CA GLN A 293 -7.83 -15.72 -12.82
C GLN A 293 -8.19 -17.05 -12.14
N LEU A 294 -8.58 -17.00 -10.87
CA LEU A 294 -8.96 -18.18 -10.08
C LEU A 294 -10.23 -18.83 -10.61
N ALA A 295 -11.22 -18.05 -11.06
CA ALA A 295 -12.45 -18.60 -11.63
C ALA A 295 -12.19 -19.37 -12.94
N LEU A 296 -11.29 -18.86 -13.79
CA LEU A 296 -10.86 -19.54 -15.02
C LEU A 296 -10.01 -20.77 -14.74
N TYR A 297 -9.11 -20.70 -13.76
CA TYR A 297 -8.23 -21.81 -13.42
C TYR A 297 -9.00 -22.96 -12.74
N ALA A 298 -9.77 -22.63 -11.69
CA ALA A 298 -10.54 -23.60 -10.89
C ALA A 298 -11.83 -24.08 -11.57
N GLU A 299 -12.20 -23.51 -12.73
CA GLU A 299 -13.51 -23.72 -13.37
C GLU A 299 -14.67 -23.53 -12.40
N GLN A 300 -14.60 -22.47 -11.59
CA GLN A 300 -15.58 -22.19 -10.55
C GLN A 300 -16.11 -20.75 -10.65
N SER A 301 -17.43 -20.61 -10.57
CA SER A 301 -18.11 -19.30 -10.56
C SER A 301 -18.55 -18.93 -9.15
N ALA A 302 -18.60 -17.63 -8.85
CA ALA A 302 -19.02 -17.15 -7.54
C ALA A 302 -20.45 -17.61 -7.18
N PRO A 303 -20.72 -18.04 -5.93
CA PRO A 303 -22.01 -18.58 -5.51
C PRO A 303 -23.18 -17.62 -5.76
N ARG A 304 -24.38 -18.14 -6.07
CA ARG A 304 -25.57 -17.29 -6.16
C ARG A 304 -26.13 -16.98 -4.77
N ARG A 305 -26.54 -15.72 -4.54
CA ARG A 305 -27.21 -15.32 -3.28
C ARG A 305 -28.54 -16.08 -3.23
N GLY A 306 -28.55 -17.17 -2.48
CA GLY A 306 -29.58 -18.22 -2.48
C GLY A 306 -28.98 -19.59 -2.14
N ASP A 307 -27.74 -19.85 -2.58
CA ASP A 307 -27.00 -21.08 -2.29
C ASP A 307 -26.45 -21.12 -0.85
N ASP A 308 -26.32 -19.95 -0.19
CA ASP A 308 -25.87 -19.83 1.20
C ASP A 308 -26.93 -20.29 2.23
N ALA A 309 -28.18 -20.56 1.82
CA ALA A 309 -29.30 -20.88 2.70
C ALA A 309 -29.47 -22.39 3.02
N SER A 310 -28.61 -23.27 2.50
CA SER A 310 -28.56 -24.69 2.87
C SER A 310 -27.11 -25.04 3.19
N THR A 311 -26.72 -25.36 4.43
CA THR A 311 -26.91 -26.71 4.98
C THR A 311 -26.64 -26.71 6.50
N PRO A 312 -27.63 -26.99 7.36
CA PRO A 312 -27.45 -27.83 8.54
C PRO A 312 -27.73 -29.28 8.11
N THR A 313 -26.86 -30.18 8.57
CA THR A 313 -26.90 -31.61 8.36
C THR A 313 -28.28 -32.21 8.65
N GLY A 314 -28.85 -32.92 7.66
CA GLY A 314 -29.87 -33.96 7.82
C GLY A 314 -31.22 -33.56 8.42
N ALA A 315 -32.22 -33.27 7.58
CA ALA A 315 -33.57 -33.85 7.63
C ALA A 315 -34.49 -33.13 6.61
N SER A 316 -35.28 -33.94 5.89
CA SER A 316 -36.47 -33.58 5.11
C SER A 316 -36.32 -32.53 3.98
N ALA A 317 -36.14 -33.04 2.76
CA ALA A 317 -36.53 -32.33 1.55
C ALA A 317 -38.05 -32.39 1.38
N ALA A 318 -38.76 -31.45 1.99
CA ALA A 318 -40.10 -31.00 1.62
C ALA A 318 -40.44 -29.76 2.46
N GLU A 319 -40.96 -28.72 1.80
CA GLU A 319 -41.49 -27.47 2.37
C GLU A 319 -40.46 -26.35 2.70
N SER A 320 -40.22 -25.48 1.72
CA SER A 320 -40.36 -24.01 1.88
C SER A 320 -39.94 -23.27 0.59
N ASP A 321 -40.75 -23.43 -0.46
CA ASP A 321 -40.88 -22.37 -1.46
C ASP A 321 -41.54 -21.16 -0.79
N THR A 322 -41.07 -19.95 -1.11
CA THR A 322 -41.53 -18.62 -0.64
C THR A 322 -40.78 -17.96 0.53
N VAL A 323 -39.44 -17.92 0.49
CA VAL A 323 -38.74 -16.75 1.08
C VAL A 323 -38.82 -15.63 0.05
N ALA A 324 -39.69 -14.65 0.32
CA ALA A 324 -39.81 -13.44 -0.50
C ALA A 324 -38.43 -12.77 -0.66
N ASP A 325 -38.01 -12.58 -1.91
CA ASP A 325 -36.80 -11.84 -2.28
C ASP A 325 -36.97 -10.38 -1.85
N VAL A 326 -36.52 -10.04 -0.63
CA VAL A 326 -36.54 -8.66 -0.13
C VAL A 326 -35.68 -7.83 -1.08
N PRO A 327 -36.26 -6.82 -1.79
CA PRO A 327 -35.52 -6.04 -2.76
C PRO A 327 -34.33 -5.38 -2.08
N ARG A 328 -33.12 -5.60 -2.63
CA ARG A 328 -31.90 -5.02 -2.06
C ARG A 328 -32.01 -3.49 -2.03
N PRO A 329 -31.53 -2.84 -0.96
CA PRO A 329 -31.27 -1.41 -1.02
C PRO A 329 -30.33 -1.13 -2.20
N GLY A 330 -30.61 -0.07 -2.95
CA GLY A 330 -29.73 0.36 -4.04
C GLY A 330 -28.29 0.54 -3.55
N ALA A 331 -27.33 0.37 -4.47
CA ALA A 331 -25.90 0.58 -4.21
C ALA A 331 -25.56 1.77 -3.29
N PRO A 332 -26.11 2.99 -3.49
CA PRO A 332 -25.79 4.14 -2.62
C PRO A 332 -26.18 3.92 -1.16
N ARG A 333 -27.33 3.28 -0.87
CA ARG A 333 -27.75 3.00 0.51
C ARG A 333 -26.81 2.02 1.20
N ARG A 334 -26.26 1.04 0.46
CA ARG A 334 -25.27 0.09 1.00
C ARG A 334 -23.96 0.77 1.35
N ILE A 335 -23.50 1.69 0.49
CA ILE A 335 -22.28 2.46 0.72
C ILE A 335 -22.45 3.34 1.97
N VAL A 336 -23.54 4.12 2.04
CA VAL A 336 -23.83 4.97 3.21
C VAL A 336 -23.93 4.14 4.49
N ALA A 337 -24.61 2.99 4.45
CA ALA A 337 -24.69 2.08 5.59
C ALA A 337 -23.30 1.58 6.02
N ALA A 338 -22.43 1.20 5.07
CA ALA A 338 -21.08 0.72 5.39
C ALA A 338 -20.20 1.79 6.07
N PHE A 339 -20.27 3.05 5.61
CA PHE A 339 -19.55 4.16 6.25
C PHE A 339 -20.15 4.54 7.62
N SER A 340 -21.48 4.49 7.75
CA SER A 340 -22.17 4.70 9.03
C SER A 340 -21.81 3.61 10.05
N ASP A 341 -21.86 2.34 9.64
CA ASP A 341 -21.41 1.21 10.46
C ASP A 341 -19.92 1.33 10.80
N GLY A 342 -19.13 1.91 9.89
CA GLY A 342 -17.73 2.23 10.11
C GLY A 342 -17.51 3.27 11.20
N LEU A 343 -18.30 4.35 11.22
CA LEU A 343 -18.26 5.36 12.29
C LEU A 343 -18.66 4.77 13.66
N VAL A 344 -19.69 3.92 13.69
CA VAL A 344 -20.08 3.17 14.90
C VAL A 344 -18.95 2.25 15.34
N GLY A 345 -18.33 1.53 14.39
CA GLY A 345 -17.18 0.67 14.62
C GLY A 345 -15.97 1.42 15.18
N LEU A 346 -15.68 2.60 14.64
CA LEU A 346 -14.64 3.52 15.10
C LEU A 346 -14.86 3.91 16.56
N GLY A 347 -16.06 4.40 16.89
CA GLY A 347 -16.42 4.74 18.27
C GLY A 347 -16.39 3.52 19.21
N GLY A 348 -16.78 2.34 18.72
CA GLY A 348 -16.70 1.09 19.47
C GLY A 348 -15.26 0.65 19.74
N PHE A 349 -14.35 0.83 18.78
CA PHE A 349 -12.95 0.48 18.93
C PHE A 349 -12.23 1.38 19.93
N VAL A 350 -12.40 2.70 19.83
CA VAL A 350 -11.80 3.67 20.75
C VAL A 350 -12.22 3.37 22.21
N ARG A 351 -13.49 3.04 22.43
CA ARG A 351 -14.02 2.70 23.78
C ARG A 351 -13.60 1.30 24.24
N GLY A 352 -13.55 0.32 23.34
CA GLY A 352 -13.27 -1.07 23.67
C GLY A 352 -11.78 -1.40 23.82
N TYR A 353 -10.89 -0.64 23.16
CA TYR A 353 -9.45 -0.88 23.13
C TYR A 353 -8.62 0.39 23.40
N PRO A 354 -8.90 1.14 24.48
CA PRO A 354 -8.24 2.41 24.74
C PRO A 354 -6.72 2.24 24.93
N LEU A 355 -6.27 1.13 25.52
CA LEU A 355 -4.84 0.87 25.72
C LEU A 355 -4.06 0.77 24.40
N ALA A 356 -4.68 0.25 23.34
CA ALA A 356 -4.02 0.15 22.05
C ALA A 356 -3.84 1.53 21.41
N VAL A 357 -4.88 2.38 21.51
CA VAL A 357 -4.81 3.78 21.05
C VAL A 357 -3.81 4.57 21.88
N LEU A 358 -3.82 4.43 23.21
CA LEU A 358 -2.87 5.09 24.10
C LEU A 358 -1.42 4.65 23.84
N ALA A 359 -1.19 3.38 23.51
CA ALA A 359 0.14 2.91 23.12
C ALA A 359 0.63 3.60 21.83
N ALA A 360 -0.25 3.75 20.84
CA ALA A 360 0.06 4.47 19.60
C ALA A 360 0.31 5.96 19.85
N THR A 361 -0.56 6.63 20.61
CA THR A 361 -0.38 8.03 21.02
C THR A 361 0.92 8.22 21.81
N GLY A 362 1.23 7.32 22.74
CA GLY A 362 2.45 7.39 23.54
C GLY A 362 3.70 7.26 22.68
N LEU A 363 3.73 6.30 21.76
CA LEU A 363 4.86 6.12 20.84
C LEU A 363 5.07 7.34 19.93
N PHE A 364 3.96 7.89 19.40
CA PHE A 364 3.98 9.13 18.63
C PHE A 364 4.52 10.30 19.46
N ALA A 365 4.00 10.49 20.69
CA ALA A 365 4.38 11.60 21.54
C ALA A 365 5.86 11.55 21.94
N VAL A 366 6.40 10.36 22.22
CA VAL A 366 7.83 10.16 22.49
C VAL A 366 8.67 10.59 21.28
N ALA A 367 8.28 10.17 20.07
CA ALA A 367 9.00 10.54 18.87
C ALA A 367 8.88 12.04 18.55
N ALA A 368 7.71 12.64 18.77
CA ALA A 368 7.52 14.09 18.63
C ALA A 368 8.40 14.87 19.61
N GLY A 369 8.47 14.45 20.88
CA GLY A 369 9.40 15.04 21.84
C GLY A 369 10.86 14.93 21.38
N GLY A 370 11.25 13.78 20.84
CA GLY A 370 12.57 13.60 20.23
C GLY A 370 12.83 14.55 19.05
N GLY A 371 11.84 14.73 18.16
CA GLY A 371 11.90 15.67 17.05
C GLY A 371 12.13 17.11 17.52
N VAL A 372 11.37 17.58 18.52
CA VAL A 372 11.54 18.92 19.11
C VAL A 372 12.93 19.10 19.71
N VAL A 373 13.40 18.13 20.50
CA VAL A 373 14.71 18.20 21.17
C VAL A 373 15.85 18.26 20.15
N LEU A 374 15.76 17.48 19.08
CA LEU A 374 16.82 17.39 18.07
C LEU A 374 16.86 18.60 17.14
N THR A 375 15.74 19.30 16.95
CA THR A 375 15.66 20.41 15.99
C THR A 375 15.64 21.79 16.62
N GLY A 376 15.04 21.96 17.80
CA GLY A 376 14.87 23.27 18.45
C GLY A 376 16.18 23.97 18.84
N GLY A 377 17.29 23.25 18.90
CA GLY A 377 18.62 23.81 19.19
C GLY A 377 19.42 24.20 17.94
N THR A 378 18.94 23.92 16.73
CA THR A 378 19.72 24.06 15.48
C THR A 378 19.78 25.50 14.96
N GLY A 379 18.88 26.38 15.41
CA GLY A 379 18.75 27.74 14.88
C GLY A 379 18.28 27.79 13.42
N ALA A 380 17.88 26.64 12.84
CA ALA A 380 17.28 26.56 11.53
C ALA A 380 15.81 26.98 11.62
N GLU A 381 15.47 28.08 10.95
CA GLU A 381 14.09 28.52 10.78
C GLU A 381 13.67 28.25 9.34
N ILE A 382 12.62 27.44 9.16
CA ILE A 382 11.97 27.28 7.86
C ILE A 382 10.99 28.45 7.71
N PRO A 383 11.23 29.37 6.74
CA PRO A 383 10.33 30.48 6.53
C PRO A 383 8.95 29.96 6.08
N LEU A 384 7.91 30.60 6.60
CA LEU A 384 6.53 30.31 6.19
C LEU A 384 6.30 30.83 4.76
N PRO A 385 5.51 30.14 3.92
CA PRO A 385 5.16 30.63 2.59
C PRO A 385 4.51 32.02 2.69
N THR A 386 5.01 32.99 1.93
CA THR A 386 4.49 34.37 1.91
C THR A 386 3.15 34.48 1.20
N GLU A 387 2.87 33.58 0.24
CA GLU A 387 1.56 33.46 -0.40
C GLU A 387 1.01 32.04 -0.23
N VAL A 388 0.02 31.91 0.65
CA VAL A 388 -0.63 30.61 0.87
C VAL A 388 -1.40 30.15 -0.39
N SER A 389 -1.77 31.07 -1.28
CA SER A 389 -2.36 30.78 -2.60
C SER A 389 -1.43 30.03 -3.56
N GLU A 390 -0.12 30.24 -3.48
CA GLU A 390 0.88 29.56 -4.33
C GLU A 390 1.01 28.08 -3.99
N VAL A 391 0.71 27.70 -2.74
CA VAL A 391 0.82 26.31 -2.25
C VAL A 391 -0.43 25.48 -2.54
N PHE A 392 -1.61 26.10 -2.53
CA PHE A 392 -2.90 25.39 -2.61
C PHE A 392 -3.68 25.61 -3.93
N GLY A 393 -3.28 26.57 -4.77
CA GLY A 393 -3.97 26.87 -6.02
C GLY A 393 -5.34 27.54 -5.85
N ALA A 394 -5.98 27.91 -6.96
CA ALA A 394 -7.23 28.68 -6.93
C ALA A 394 -8.44 27.86 -6.43
N VAL A 395 -8.47 26.55 -6.68
CA VAL A 395 -9.47 25.61 -6.17
C VAL A 395 -8.77 24.28 -5.79
N PRO A 396 -8.49 24.02 -4.50
CA PRO A 396 -7.62 22.94 -4.05
C PRO A 396 -8.32 21.57 -4.03
N VAL A 397 -9.03 21.19 -5.10
CA VAL A 397 -9.71 19.89 -5.18
C VAL A 397 -8.71 18.74 -5.27
N ASP A 398 -7.62 18.95 -6.00
CA ASP A 398 -6.51 18.02 -6.14
C ASP A 398 -5.77 17.80 -4.84
N VAL A 399 -5.43 18.88 -4.15
CA VAL A 399 -4.81 18.83 -2.82
C VAL A 399 -5.75 18.11 -1.84
N PHE A 400 -7.04 18.47 -1.83
CA PHE A 400 -8.03 17.80 -1.00
C PHE A 400 -8.08 16.28 -1.22
N VAL A 401 -8.23 15.83 -2.47
CA VAL A 401 -8.30 14.39 -2.76
C VAL A 401 -6.97 13.70 -2.46
N MET A 402 -5.84 14.33 -2.75
CA MET A 402 -4.52 13.82 -2.39
C MET A 402 -4.41 13.60 -0.87
N LEU A 403 -4.79 14.56 -0.05
CA LEU A 403 -4.74 14.47 1.41
C LEU A 403 -5.64 13.34 1.94
N VAL A 404 -6.88 13.23 1.44
CA VAL A 404 -7.79 12.13 1.81
C VAL A 404 -7.18 10.77 1.50
N VAL A 405 -6.70 10.58 0.27
CA VAL A 405 -6.15 9.30 -0.19
C VAL A 405 -4.89 8.93 0.58
N ASN A 406 -3.97 9.87 0.74
CA ASN A 406 -2.69 9.65 1.42
C ASN A 406 -2.90 9.30 2.90
N ASN A 407 -3.67 10.09 3.63
CA ASN A 407 -3.88 9.87 5.06
C ASN A 407 -4.67 8.58 5.33
N TRP A 408 -5.60 8.23 4.43
CA TRP A 408 -6.30 6.96 4.53
C TRP A 408 -5.39 5.76 4.23
N LEU A 409 -4.51 5.85 3.23
CA LEU A 409 -3.51 4.80 2.95
C LEU A 409 -2.49 4.64 4.08
N VAL A 410 -2.03 5.75 4.68
CA VAL A 410 -1.19 5.71 5.89
C VAL A 410 -1.94 5.01 7.01
N SER A 411 -3.20 5.35 7.24
CA SER A 411 -4.03 4.69 8.26
C SER A 411 -4.24 3.19 7.98
N ALA A 412 -4.49 2.82 6.72
CA ALA A 412 -4.68 1.44 6.31
C ALA A 412 -3.40 0.61 6.47
N THR A 413 -2.26 1.14 6.04
CA THR A 413 -0.95 0.48 6.18
C THR A 413 -0.51 0.36 7.64
N ALA A 414 -0.75 1.37 8.48
CA ALA A 414 -0.52 1.29 9.91
C ALA A 414 -1.39 0.20 10.57
N ALA A 415 -2.69 0.17 10.24
CA ALA A 415 -3.62 -0.81 10.81
C ALA A 415 -3.29 -2.25 10.38
N TYR A 416 -3.20 -2.52 9.08
CA TYR A 416 -2.98 -3.88 8.57
C TYR A 416 -1.52 -4.33 8.67
N GLY A 417 -0.56 -3.40 8.66
CA GLY A 417 0.84 -3.68 8.95
C GLY A 417 1.04 -4.26 10.36
N GLY A 418 0.05 -4.10 11.25
CA GLY A 418 -0.07 -4.83 12.50
C GLY A 418 0.16 -6.34 12.37
N VAL A 419 -0.18 -6.97 11.24
CA VAL A 419 0.03 -8.41 11.04
C VAL A 419 1.50 -8.81 11.11
N ALA A 420 2.42 -7.91 10.74
CA ALA A 420 3.86 -8.06 10.91
C ALA A 420 4.30 -7.72 12.35
N ILE A 421 3.54 -8.21 13.33
CA ILE A 421 3.76 -8.05 14.78
C ILE A 421 3.84 -6.56 15.21
N GLY A 422 3.19 -5.68 14.45
CA GLY A 422 3.11 -4.26 14.77
C GLY A 422 4.33 -3.44 14.38
N VAL A 423 5.32 -4.03 13.70
CA VAL A 423 6.55 -3.31 13.30
C VAL A 423 6.23 -2.12 12.38
N PRO A 424 5.50 -2.27 11.25
CA PRO A 424 5.14 -1.13 10.40
C PRO A 424 4.32 -0.07 11.15
N ALA A 425 3.36 -0.50 11.99
CA ALA A 425 2.53 0.40 12.77
C ALA A 425 3.36 1.25 13.75
N ALA A 426 4.33 0.62 14.44
CA ALA A 426 5.24 1.31 15.34
C ALA A 426 6.14 2.30 14.58
N THR A 427 6.69 1.87 13.45
CA THR A 427 7.51 2.75 12.58
C THR A 427 6.70 3.95 12.09
N ASP A 428 5.43 3.79 11.74
CA ASP A 428 4.58 4.91 11.31
C ASP A 428 4.32 5.91 12.44
N MET A 429 4.03 5.43 13.66
CA MET A 429 3.84 6.32 14.81
C MET A 429 5.13 7.08 15.14
N LEU A 430 6.27 6.40 15.10
CA LEU A 430 7.57 7.01 15.33
C LEU A 430 7.92 8.05 14.26
N LEU A 431 7.79 7.71 12.98
CA LEU A 431 8.13 8.62 11.89
C LEU A 431 7.22 9.84 11.87
N ASN A 432 5.90 9.65 11.94
CA ASN A 432 4.96 10.79 11.92
C ASN A 432 5.12 11.65 13.18
N GLY A 433 5.32 11.03 14.35
CA GLY A 433 5.59 11.75 15.58
C GLY A 433 6.85 12.61 15.45
N PHE A 434 7.95 12.00 15.00
CA PHE A 434 9.22 12.69 14.79
C PHE A 434 9.09 13.86 13.81
N ILE A 435 8.43 13.67 12.65
CA ILE A 435 8.23 14.72 11.65
C ILE A 435 7.45 15.91 12.25
N VAL A 436 6.32 15.64 12.93
CA VAL A 436 5.50 16.69 13.55
C VAL A 436 6.29 17.45 14.62
N GLY A 437 7.05 16.73 15.46
CA GLY A 437 7.91 17.34 16.47
C GLY A 437 9.09 18.13 15.89
N ALA A 438 9.71 17.62 14.83
CA ALA A 438 10.79 18.29 14.13
C ALA A 438 10.30 19.59 13.48
N LEU A 439 9.14 19.56 12.82
CA LEU A 439 8.51 20.76 12.25
C LEU A 439 8.19 21.80 13.32
N TYR A 440 7.69 21.37 14.49
CA TYR A 440 7.46 22.28 15.61
C TYR A 440 8.76 22.95 16.12
N GLY A 441 9.90 22.27 16.02
CA GLY A 441 11.20 22.80 16.47
C GLY A 441 11.89 23.76 15.49
N VAL A 442 11.49 23.78 14.21
CA VAL A 442 12.12 24.61 13.15
C VAL A 442 11.19 25.65 12.53
N VAL A 443 9.92 25.68 12.91
CA VAL A 443 8.92 26.65 12.42
C VAL A 443 8.48 27.53 13.59
N ASP A 444 8.17 28.80 13.33
CA ASP A 444 7.54 29.67 14.31
C ASP A 444 6.31 28.99 14.94
N GLN A 445 6.20 29.03 16.26
CA GLN A 445 5.16 28.29 16.99
C GLN A 445 3.75 28.77 16.64
N THR A 446 3.58 30.06 16.38
CA THR A 446 2.28 30.61 16.00
C THR A 446 1.89 30.15 14.61
N GLY A 447 2.83 30.21 13.65
CA GLY A 447 2.63 29.68 12.29
C GLY A 447 2.39 28.19 12.26
N PHE A 448 3.16 27.41 13.04
CA PHE A 448 2.93 25.98 13.18
C PHE A 448 1.52 25.69 13.69
N LEU A 449 1.06 26.35 14.75
CA LEU A 449 -0.28 26.13 15.29
C LEU A 449 -1.37 26.56 14.30
N ALA A 450 -1.19 27.68 13.60
CA ALA A 450 -2.13 28.16 12.60
C ALA A 450 -2.26 27.20 11.40
N LEU A 451 -1.14 26.57 11.00
CA LEU A 451 -1.11 25.59 9.92
C LEU A 451 -1.58 24.20 10.37
N VAL A 452 -1.24 23.72 11.57
CA VAL A 452 -1.47 22.32 11.96
C VAL A 452 -2.75 22.14 12.77
N ALA A 453 -3.06 23.04 13.70
CA ALA A 453 -4.16 22.82 14.65
C ALA A 453 -5.55 22.65 13.99
N PRO A 454 -5.93 23.42 12.94
CA PRO A 454 -7.29 23.34 12.39
C PRO A 454 -7.69 21.93 11.90
N HIS A 455 -6.80 21.26 11.17
CA HIS A 455 -7.03 19.91 10.66
C HIS A 455 -6.46 18.82 11.58
N GLY A 456 -5.34 19.11 12.27
CA GLY A 456 -4.63 18.17 13.13
C GLY A 456 -5.46 17.64 14.30
N VAL A 457 -6.47 18.38 14.77
CA VAL A 457 -7.42 17.90 15.80
C VAL A 457 -8.28 16.71 15.31
N PHE A 458 -8.42 16.51 14.01
CA PHE A 458 -9.11 15.36 13.41
C PHE A 458 -8.11 14.30 12.94
N GLU A 459 -7.03 14.72 12.31
CA GLU A 459 -6.05 13.83 11.69
C GLU A 459 -5.21 13.07 12.72
N LEU A 460 -4.66 13.75 13.74
CA LEU A 460 -3.80 13.10 14.73
C LEU A 460 -4.55 12.00 15.50
N PRO A 461 -5.79 12.22 16.00
CA PRO A 461 -6.58 11.13 16.58
C PRO A 461 -6.85 9.99 15.59
N ALA A 462 -7.10 10.29 14.31
CA ALA A 462 -7.30 9.26 13.30
C ALA A 462 -6.04 8.38 13.12
N ILE A 463 -4.86 9.00 13.05
CA ILE A 463 -3.55 8.32 13.00
C ILE A 463 -3.34 7.46 14.26
N PHE A 464 -3.64 7.97 15.45
CA PHE A 464 -3.49 7.20 16.70
C PHE A 464 -4.41 5.98 16.75
N VAL A 465 -5.65 6.13 16.26
CA VAL A 465 -6.58 5.00 16.17
C VAL A 465 -6.10 3.97 15.16
N ALA A 466 -5.58 4.41 14.01
CA ALA A 466 -4.99 3.52 13.01
C ALA A 466 -3.77 2.75 13.56
N GLY A 467 -2.85 3.42 14.25
CA GLY A 467 -1.74 2.78 14.96
C GLY A 467 -2.22 1.80 16.04
N GLY A 468 -3.27 2.18 16.79
CA GLY A 468 -3.90 1.32 17.79
C GLY A 468 -4.55 0.08 17.19
N LEU A 469 -5.18 0.18 16.02
CA LEU A 469 -5.63 -0.99 15.24
C LEU A 469 -4.45 -1.89 14.87
N GLY A 470 -3.33 -1.28 14.45
CA GLY A 470 -2.06 -1.97 14.18
C GLY A 470 -1.61 -2.82 15.37
N PHE A 471 -1.54 -2.24 16.55
CA PHE A 471 -1.18 -2.97 17.77
C PHE A 471 -2.22 -4.01 18.20
N HIS A 472 -3.51 -3.72 17.97
CA HIS A 472 -4.57 -4.68 18.20
C HIS A 472 -4.45 -5.91 17.28
N ILE A 473 -4.13 -5.72 16.01
CA ILE A 473 -3.86 -6.81 15.06
C ILE A 473 -2.57 -7.53 15.44
N ALA A 474 -1.51 -6.80 15.81
CA ALA A 474 -0.22 -7.35 16.24
C ALA A 474 -0.36 -8.33 17.41
N ALA A 475 -1.15 -7.98 18.43
CA ALA A 475 -1.44 -8.89 19.54
C ALA A 475 -2.16 -10.18 19.07
N GLY A 476 -2.97 -10.10 18.02
CA GLY A 476 -3.65 -11.25 17.42
C GLY A 476 -2.70 -12.12 16.60
N ALA A 477 -1.85 -11.49 15.78
CA ALA A 477 -0.84 -12.15 14.97
C ALA A 477 0.23 -12.84 15.85
N GLY A 478 0.77 -12.14 16.86
CA GLY A 478 1.69 -12.75 17.84
C GLY A 478 1.02 -13.84 18.68
N GLY A 479 -0.27 -13.67 18.99
CA GLY A 479 -1.07 -14.73 19.60
C GLY A 479 -1.19 -15.97 18.71
N LEU A 480 -1.34 -15.79 17.39
CA LEU A 480 -1.45 -16.90 16.43
C LEU A 480 -0.14 -17.68 16.35
N LEU A 481 0.99 -16.97 16.25
CA LEU A 481 2.33 -17.59 16.23
C LEU A 481 2.64 -18.38 17.51
N THR A 482 2.06 -17.99 18.64
CA THR A 482 2.26 -18.64 19.95
C THR A 482 1.16 -19.63 20.32
N GLY A 483 0.19 -19.88 19.42
CA GLY A 483 -0.94 -20.78 19.68
C GLY A 483 -2.01 -20.24 20.65
N ARG A 484 -1.90 -18.98 21.09
CA ARG A 484 -2.86 -18.31 22.00
C ARG A 484 -4.06 -17.67 21.29
N CYS A 485 -4.01 -17.55 19.97
CA CYS A 485 -5.06 -16.95 19.15
C CYS A 485 -5.37 -17.88 17.97
N SER A 486 -6.65 -18.04 17.63
CA SER A 486 -7.06 -18.81 16.45
C SER A 486 -7.05 -17.92 15.21
N ALA A 487 -6.90 -18.53 14.02
CA ALA A 487 -7.02 -17.82 12.76
C ALA A 487 -8.39 -17.12 12.59
N ARG A 488 -9.46 -17.69 13.18
CA ARG A 488 -10.79 -17.07 13.23
C ARG A 488 -10.77 -15.76 14.00
N LEU A 489 -10.15 -15.75 15.19
CA LEU A 489 -10.07 -14.55 16.01
C LEU A 489 -9.23 -13.45 15.32
N LEU A 490 -8.13 -13.82 14.64
CA LEU A 490 -7.38 -12.85 13.84
C LEU A 490 -8.20 -12.32 12.66
N ALA A 491 -8.96 -13.18 11.96
CA ALA A 491 -9.86 -12.74 10.89
C ALA A 491 -10.90 -11.73 11.38
N ASP A 492 -11.46 -11.93 12.58
CA ASP A 492 -12.40 -10.99 13.19
C ASP A 492 -11.75 -9.65 13.53
N ARG A 493 -10.47 -9.64 13.94
CA ARG A 493 -9.70 -8.39 14.13
C ARG A 493 -9.46 -7.66 12.80
N LEU A 494 -9.11 -8.37 11.73
CA LEU A 494 -8.94 -7.78 10.40
C LEU A 494 -10.26 -7.18 9.87
N ARG A 495 -11.38 -7.89 10.02
CA ARG A 495 -12.70 -7.33 9.64
C ARG A 495 -13.08 -6.11 10.47
N ARG A 496 -12.75 -6.10 11.77
CA ARG A 496 -12.96 -4.92 12.61
C ARG A 496 -12.12 -3.76 12.11
N ALA A 497 -10.84 -3.98 11.80
CA ALA A 497 -9.97 -2.94 11.26
C ALA A 497 -10.53 -2.35 9.97
N TYR A 498 -11.01 -3.18 9.04
CA TYR A 498 -11.71 -2.72 7.84
C TYR A 498 -12.88 -1.78 8.17
N ARG A 499 -13.79 -2.17 9.07
CA ARG A 499 -14.93 -1.32 9.46
C ARG A 499 -14.45 -0.01 10.07
N VAL A 500 -13.48 -0.04 10.98
CA VAL A 500 -12.93 1.18 11.60
C VAL A 500 -12.27 2.08 10.56
N LEU A 501 -11.55 1.53 9.57
CA LEU A 501 -10.98 2.31 8.47
C LEU A 501 -12.02 2.99 7.59
N LEU A 502 -13.22 2.40 7.41
CA LEU A 502 -14.33 3.11 6.76
C LEU A 502 -14.78 4.31 7.61
N GLY A 503 -14.86 4.16 8.93
CA GLY A 503 -15.13 5.28 9.83
C GLY A 503 -14.04 6.36 9.79
N LEU A 504 -12.77 5.96 9.79
CA LEU A 504 -11.62 6.87 9.68
C LEU A 504 -11.62 7.62 8.35
N ALA A 505 -12.04 6.99 7.23
CA ALA A 505 -12.18 7.68 5.96
C ALA A 505 -13.09 8.91 6.06
N VAL A 506 -14.21 8.80 6.79
CA VAL A 506 -15.13 9.95 7.00
C VAL A 506 -14.45 11.06 7.79
N VAL A 507 -13.72 10.70 8.86
CA VAL A 507 -12.98 11.68 9.68
C VAL A 507 -11.89 12.37 8.87
N LEU A 508 -11.14 11.62 8.07
CA LEU A 508 -10.06 12.13 7.24
C LEU A 508 -10.56 12.99 6.07
N VAL A 509 -11.75 12.70 5.52
CA VAL A 509 -12.42 13.61 4.58
C VAL A 509 -12.71 14.96 5.22
N VAL A 510 -13.16 14.98 6.47
CA VAL A 510 -13.37 16.24 7.20
C VAL A 510 -12.04 16.96 7.48
N ALA A 511 -11.02 16.22 7.91
CA ALA A 511 -9.67 16.78 8.15
C ALA A 511 -9.09 17.41 6.88
N ALA A 512 -9.09 16.69 5.75
CA ALA A 512 -8.58 17.17 4.48
C ALA A 512 -9.38 18.35 3.93
N LEU A 513 -10.70 18.41 4.17
CA LEU A 513 -11.51 19.57 3.78
C LEU A 513 -11.06 20.82 4.55
N ILE A 514 -10.81 20.67 5.85
CA ILE A 514 -10.29 21.76 6.68
C ILE A 514 -8.88 22.14 6.25
N GLU A 515 -8.02 21.18 5.96
CA GLU A 515 -6.64 21.40 5.53
C GLU A 515 -6.56 22.11 4.18
N ALA A 516 -7.25 21.61 3.16
CA ALA A 516 -7.17 22.18 1.82
C ALA A 516 -7.85 23.55 1.69
N PHE A 517 -8.98 23.78 2.38
CA PHE A 517 -9.80 24.97 2.13
C PHE A 517 -9.79 26.00 3.26
N LEU A 518 -9.67 25.58 4.52
CA LEU A 518 -9.83 26.46 5.68
C LEU A 518 -8.50 26.85 6.32
N THR A 519 -7.57 25.90 6.44
CA THR A 519 -6.25 26.10 7.05
C THR A 519 -5.48 27.25 6.38
N PRO A 520 -5.44 27.39 5.04
CA PRO A 520 -4.77 28.52 4.39
C PRO A 520 -5.30 29.89 4.83
N ARG A 521 -6.62 29.99 4.99
CA ARG A 521 -7.29 31.23 5.40
C ARG A 521 -7.06 31.55 6.87
N ILE A 522 -7.02 30.53 7.72
CA ILE A 522 -6.68 30.69 9.14
C ILE A 522 -5.23 31.14 9.27
N ALA A 523 -4.31 30.49 8.56
CA ALA A 523 -2.90 30.85 8.57
C ALA A 523 -2.68 32.30 8.12
N ALA A 524 -3.25 32.71 6.99
CA ALA A 524 -3.18 34.10 6.53
C ALA A 524 -3.77 35.10 7.54
N ALA A 525 -4.91 34.78 8.16
CA ALA A 525 -5.51 35.67 9.15
C ALA A 525 -4.68 35.82 10.43
N VAL A 526 -3.94 34.79 10.82
CA VAL A 526 -3.10 34.78 12.04
C VAL A 526 -1.73 35.40 11.79
N LEU A 527 -1.15 35.17 10.61
CA LEU A 527 0.22 35.55 10.27
C LEU A 527 0.33 36.97 9.67
N GLY A 528 -0.79 37.55 9.23
CA GLY A 528 -0.82 38.83 8.53
C GLY A 528 -0.55 38.66 7.04
#